data_AF-O73873-F1
#
_entry.id   AF-O73873-F1
#
_cell.length_a   1.000
_cell.length_b   1.000
_cell.length_c   1.000
_cell.angle_alpha   90.00
_cell.angle_beta   90.00
_cell.angle_gamma   90.00
#
_symmetry.space_group_name_H-M   'P 1'
#
loop_
_entity.id
_entity.type
_entity.pdbx_description
1 polymer ?
#
loop_
_entity_poly.entity_id
_entity_poly.type
_entity_poly.pdbx_seq_one_letter_code
_entity_poly.pdbx_strand_id
1 'polypeptide(L)' 'YGCYCGKGGSGTPVDELDSCCYVHDQCCNDAMQHPECWPIIDNPYTEFYDYNCDENNKKVTCGSSNNECEMFICNCD' A
#
# COMPACT_ATOMS: atom_id res chain seq x y z
N TYR A 1 12.94 -9.00 3.57
CA TYR A 1 12.61 -10.37 4.02
C TYR A 1 12.05 -11.12 2.84
N GLY A 2 12.32 -12.43 2.73
CA GLY A 2 11.91 -13.21 1.57
C GLY A 2 12.39 -12.61 0.25
N CYS A 3 11.57 -12.78 -0.78
CA CYS A 3 11.79 -12.30 -2.14
C CYS A 3 11.18 -10.93 -2.40
N TYR A 4 10.16 -10.50 -1.65
CA TYR A 4 9.36 -9.30 -1.94
C TYR A 4 9.35 -8.26 -0.81
N CYS A 5 9.49 -8.63 0.47
CA CYS A 5 9.45 -7.61 1.53
C CYS A 5 10.72 -6.75 1.56
N GLY A 6 10.75 -5.63 0.83
CA GLY A 6 11.87 -4.71 0.79
C GLY A 6 12.01 -4.00 -0.56
N LYS A 7 13.25 -3.68 -0.95
CA LYS A 7 13.49 -3.03 -2.25
C LYS A 7 13.48 -4.05 -3.39
N GLY A 8 12.58 -3.85 -4.35
CA GLY A 8 12.41 -4.74 -5.50
C GLY A 8 11.64 -6.00 -5.12
N GLY A 9 11.52 -6.94 -6.04
CA GLY A 9 10.85 -8.21 -5.79
C GLY A 9 10.88 -9.08 -7.03
N SER A 10 11.24 -10.37 -6.89
CA SER A 10 11.26 -11.29 -8.02
C SER A 10 11.23 -12.75 -7.57
N GLY A 11 10.68 -13.61 -8.42
CA GLY A 11 10.59 -15.05 -8.16
C GLY A 11 9.24 -15.45 -7.57
N THR A 12 9.25 -16.38 -6.62
CA THR A 12 8.05 -16.89 -5.96
C THR A 12 8.14 -16.57 -4.47
N PRO A 13 7.07 -16.07 -3.82
CA PRO A 13 7.07 -15.82 -2.39
C PRO A 13 7.49 -17.06 -1.59
N VAL A 14 8.33 -16.88 -0.58
CA VAL A 14 8.90 -18.00 0.18
C VAL A 14 7.98 -18.51 1.30
N ASP A 15 7.04 -17.68 1.74
CA ASP A 15 6.03 -17.98 2.77
C ASP A 15 4.84 -17.00 2.69
N GLU A 16 3.91 -17.12 3.64
CA GLU A 16 2.71 -16.29 3.72
C GLU A 16 3.03 -14.81 3.97
N LEU A 17 4.07 -14.50 4.75
CA LEU A 17 4.46 -13.10 5.02
C LEU A 17 5.02 -12.46 3.75
N ASP A 18 5.88 -13.18 3.03
CA ASP A 18 6.43 -12.73 1.75
C ASP A 18 5.33 -12.59 0.68
N SER A 19 4.28 -13.40 0.78
CA SER A 19 3.10 -13.29 -0.09
C SER A 19 2.32 -11.99 0.16
N CYS A 20 2.21 -11.53 1.41
CA CYS A 20 1.64 -10.22 1.72
C CYS A 20 2.42 -9.09 1.04
N CYS A 21 3.75 -9.14 1.09
CA CYS A 21 4.60 -8.14 0.45
C CYS A 21 4.51 -8.18 -1.09
N TYR A 22 4.36 -9.37 -1.68
CA TYR A 22 4.09 -9.48 -3.11
C TYR A 22 2.79 -8.77 -3.50
N VAL A 23 1.71 -8.98 -2.74
CA VAL A 23 0.42 -8.31 -2.98
C VAL A 23 0.53 -6.80 -2.76
N HIS A 24 1.24 -6.38 -1.72
CA HIS A 24 1.53 -4.97 -1.45
C HIS A 24 2.26 -4.29 -2.61
N ASP A 25 3.30 -4.93 -3.15
CA ASP A 25 4.02 -4.44 -4.33
C ASP A 25 3.11 -4.33 -5.55
N GLN A 26 2.21 -5.29 -5.78
CA GLN A 26 1.22 -5.19 -6.87
C GLN A 26 0.27 -4.01 -6.63
N CYS A 27 -0.22 -3.83 -5.40
CA CYS A 27 -1.10 -2.72 -5.06
C CYS A 27 -0.43 -1.35 -5.27
N CYS A 28 0.84 -1.21 -4.87
CA CYS A 28 1.64 0.00 -5.16
C CYS A 28 1.78 0.25 -6.67
N ASN A 29 2.02 -0.79 -7.47
CA ASN A 29 2.11 -0.66 -8.93
C ASN A 29 0.77 -0.25 -9.56
N ASP A 30 -0.34 -0.74 -9.03
CA ASP A 30 -1.68 -0.36 -9.48
C ASP A 30 -1.99 1.09 -9.07
N ALA A 31 -1.59 1.53 -7.88
CA ALA A 31 -1.72 2.93 -7.43
C ALA A 31 -0.99 3.88 -8.39
N MET A 32 0.23 3.53 -8.81
CA MET A 32 1.00 4.32 -9.79
C MET A 32 0.34 4.42 -11.18
N GLN A 33 -0.61 3.53 -11.49
CA GLN A 33 -1.37 3.52 -12.73
C GLN A 33 -2.80 4.05 -12.55
N HIS A 34 -3.20 4.37 -11.32
CA HIS A 34 -4.55 4.78 -11.00
C HIS A 34 -4.83 6.18 -11.61
N PRO A 35 -5.97 6.40 -12.29
CA PRO A 35 -6.24 7.65 -12.99
C PRO A 35 -6.23 8.90 -12.09
N GLU A 36 -6.68 8.72 -10.84
CA GLU A 36 -6.73 9.78 -9.82
C GLU A 36 -5.41 9.95 -9.05
N CYS A 37 -4.42 9.08 -9.29
CA CYS A 37 -3.07 9.23 -8.73
C CYS A 37 -2.16 9.88 -9.76
N TRP A 38 -1.61 11.04 -9.44
CA TRP A 38 -0.72 11.74 -10.36
C TRP A 38 0.73 11.31 -10.13
N PRO A 39 1.35 10.54 -11.03
CA PRO A 39 2.58 9.78 -10.70
C PRO A 39 3.81 10.64 -10.33
N ILE A 40 3.75 11.95 -10.57
CA ILE A 40 4.81 12.91 -10.24
C ILE A 40 4.71 13.38 -8.78
N ILE A 41 3.51 13.43 -8.22
CA ILE A 41 3.21 13.99 -6.89
C ILE A 41 2.73 12.88 -5.95
N ASP A 42 1.83 12.02 -6.44
CA ASP A 42 1.12 11.01 -5.66
C ASP A 42 1.77 9.64 -5.86
N ASN A 43 2.94 9.47 -5.23
CA ASN A 43 3.68 8.22 -5.23
C ASN A 43 3.31 7.41 -3.97
N PRO A 44 2.92 6.13 -4.07
CA PRO A 44 2.57 5.29 -2.91
C PRO A 44 3.66 5.22 -1.82
N TYR A 45 4.92 5.52 -2.15
CA TYR A 45 6.02 5.55 -1.18
C TYR A 45 6.14 6.87 -0.40
N THR A 46 5.49 7.94 -0.84
CA THR A 46 5.62 9.29 -0.24
C THR A 46 4.30 10.02 -0.02
N GLU A 47 3.20 9.50 -0.57
CA GLU A 47 1.88 10.10 -0.45
C GLU A 47 1.39 10.06 0.99
N PHE A 48 0.82 11.17 1.46
CA PHE A 48 0.23 11.25 2.78
C PHE A 48 -1.26 10.99 2.70
N TYR A 49 -1.76 10.09 3.53
CA TYR A 49 -3.18 9.79 3.65
C TYR A 49 -3.59 9.80 5.13
N ASP A 50 -4.87 10.05 5.38
CA ASP A 50 -5.49 9.97 6.70
C ASP A 50 -5.80 8.51 7.05
N TYR A 51 -5.40 8.10 8.26
CA TYR A 51 -5.75 6.80 8.82
C TYR A 51 -5.94 6.90 10.33
N ASN A 52 -6.70 5.98 10.89
CA ASN A 52 -6.86 5.82 12.33
C ASN A 52 -6.48 4.42 12.77
N CYS A 53 -5.74 4.32 13.88
CA CYS A 53 -5.41 3.06 14.53
C CYS A 53 -6.16 2.97 15.86
N ASP A 54 -7.12 2.06 15.95
CA ASP A 54 -7.73 1.66 17.21
C ASP A 54 -6.90 0.53 17.82
N GLU A 55 -5.96 0.89 18.69
CA GLU A 55 -5.05 -0.06 19.34
C GLU A 55 -5.78 -1.12 20.18
N ASN A 56 -6.89 -0.74 20.82
CA ASN A 56 -7.65 -1.64 21.68
C ASN A 56 -8.31 -2.76 20.88
N ASN A 57 -8.84 -2.41 19.71
CA ASN A 57 -9.48 -3.37 18.80
C ASN A 57 -8.52 -3.91 17.72
N LYS A 58 -7.26 -3.47 17.71
CA LYS A 58 -6.24 -3.79 16.69
C LYS A 58 -6.76 -3.56 15.27
N LYS A 59 -7.46 -2.45 15.08
CA LYS A 59 -8.14 -2.13 13.82
C LYS A 59 -7.57 -0.87 13.21
N VAL A 60 -7.08 -0.97 11.98
CA VAL A 60 -6.73 0.17 11.14
C VAL A 60 -7.92 0.52 10.25
N THR A 61 -8.17 1.81 10.06
CA THR A 61 -9.21 2.32 9.15
C THR A 61 -8.69 3.52 8.37
N CYS A 62 -8.90 3.51 7.05
CA CYS A 62 -8.62 4.66 6.21
C CYS A 62 -9.64 5.79 6.44
N GLY A 63 -9.13 7.00 6.52
CA GLY A 63 -9.88 8.21 6.80
C GLY A 63 -10.85 8.57 5.69
N SER A 64 -12.05 9.05 6.05
CA SER A 64 -13.06 9.48 5.07
C SER A 64 -12.70 10.80 4.38
N SER A 65 -11.68 11.52 4.86
CA SER A 65 -11.17 12.74 4.22
C SER A 65 -10.27 12.45 3.04
N ASN A 66 -9.85 11.20 2.85
CA ASN A 66 -8.96 10.83 1.75
C ASN A 66 -9.66 11.03 0.41
N ASN A 67 -8.92 11.60 -0.54
CA ASN A 67 -9.28 11.54 -1.94
C ASN A 67 -9.15 10.11 -2.49
N GLU A 68 -9.50 9.89 -3.75
CA GLU A 68 -9.52 8.54 -4.32
C GLU A 68 -8.13 7.89 -4.35
N CYS A 69 -7.07 8.64 -4.65
CA CYS A 69 -5.70 8.14 -4.64
C CYS A 69 -5.21 7.83 -3.21
N GLU A 70 -5.37 8.77 -2.28
CA GLU A 70 -5.01 8.62 -0.87
C GLU A 70 -5.74 7.41 -0.25
N MET A 71 -7.02 7.22 -0.59
CA MET A 71 -7.81 6.07 -0.13
C MET A 71 -7.30 4.77 -0.74
N PHE A 72 -6.95 4.77 -2.03
CA PHE A 72 -6.42 3.58 -2.68
C PHE A 72 -5.10 3.13 -2.04
N ILE A 73 -4.16 4.07 -1.86
CA ILE A 73 -2.85 3.80 -1.24
C ILE A 73 -3.03 3.35 0.22
N CYS A 74 -3.90 4.01 1.00
CA CYS A 74 -4.17 3.62 2.37
C CYS A 74 -4.72 2.19 2.50
N ASN A 75 -5.51 1.71 1.53
CA ASN A 75 -6.02 0.33 1.56
C ASN A 75 -4.98 -0.70 1.09
N CYS A 76 -3.91 -0.27 0.42
CA CYS A 76 -2.78 -1.15 0.12
C CYS A 76 -1.96 -1.48 1.38
N ASP A 77 -1.78 -0.48 2.25
CA ASP A 77 -0.98 -0.56 3.48
C ASP A 77 -1.72 -1.26 4.64
#